data_AF-A0A7X0ACH5-F1
#
_entry.id   AF-A0A7X0ACH5-F1
#
_cell.length_a   1.000
_cell.length_b   1.000
_cell.length_c   1.000
_cell.angle_alpha   90.00
_cell.angle_beta   90.00
_cell.angle_gamma   90.00
#
_symmetry.space_group_name_H-M   'P 1'
#
loop_
_entity.id
_entity.type
_entity.pdbx_description
1 polymer ?
#
loop_
_entity_poly.entity_id
_entity_poly.type
_entity_poly.pdbx_seq_one_letter_code
_entity_poly.pdbx_strand_id
1 'polypeptide(L)' 'MESMENANAEKHYKILVVAIIIGIFGVFIRFAGDENSTYFSIIANIALLIGAAIALKTVFAIIK' A
#
# COMPACT_ATOMS: atom_id res chain seq x y z
N MET A 1 -2.06 7.99 27.53
CA MET A 1 -1.49 6.63 27.49
C MET A 1 -2.17 5.79 26.43
N GLU A 2 -3.52 5.74 26.39
CA GLU A 2 -4.29 5.01 25.37
C GLU A 2 -3.92 5.34 23.91
N SER A 3 -3.74 6.63 23.57
CA SER A 3 -3.31 7.05 22.21
C SER A 3 -1.92 6.51 21.82
N MET A 4 -0.97 6.44 22.77
CA MET A 4 0.37 5.90 22.51
C MET A 4 0.34 4.39 22.35
N GLU A 5 -0.55 3.70 23.08
CA GLU A 5 -0.75 2.26 22.95
C GLU A 5 -1.41 1.91 21.62
N ASN A 6 -2.43 2.66 21.20
CA ASN A 6 -3.08 2.47 19.89
C ASN A 6 -2.10 2.75 18.73
N ALA A 7 -1.36 3.86 18.79
CA ALA A 7 -0.40 4.21 17.75
C ALA A 7 0.67 3.13 17.53
N ASN A 8 1.10 2.46 18.62
CA ASN A 8 2.09 1.39 18.58
C ASN A 8 1.48 -0.02 18.41
N ALA A 9 0.18 -0.14 18.16
CA ALA A 9 -0.46 -1.45 18.04
C ALA A 9 0.06 -2.20 16.80
N GLU A 10 0.51 -3.45 17.02
CA GLU A 10 1.11 -4.32 15.99
C GLU A 10 0.25 -4.44 14.71
N LYS A 11 -1.08 -4.38 14.86
CA LYS A 11 -2.05 -4.39 13.75
C LYS A 11 -1.72 -3.35 12.67
N HIS A 12 -1.28 -2.16 13.06
CA HIS A 12 -0.99 -1.07 12.13
C HIS A 12 0.22 -1.41 11.26
N TYR A 13 1.28 -1.94 11.86
CA TYR A 13 2.48 -2.35 11.14
C TYR A 13 2.20 -3.50 10.17
N LYS A 14 1.41 -4.50 10.58
CA LYS A 14 1.01 -5.61 9.70
C LYS A 14 0.24 -5.12 8.47
N ILE A 15 -0.71 -4.20 8.67
CA ILE A 15 -1.48 -3.62 7.56
C ILE A 15 -0.58 -2.77 6.65
N LEU A 16 0.33 -1.97 7.21
CA LEU A 16 1.30 -1.19 6.43
C LEU A 16 2.21 -2.09 5.60
N VAL A 17 2.69 -3.21 6.15
CA VAL A 17 3.49 -4.19 5.39
C VAL A 17 2.71 -4.72 4.19
N VAL A 18 1.43 -5.06 4.37
CA VAL A 18 0.58 -5.50 3.25
C VAL A 18 0.43 -4.39 2.20
N ALA A 19 0.19 -3.14 2.60
CA ALA A 19 0.09 -2.01 1.69
C ALA A 19 1.39 -1.77 0.89
N ILE A 20 2.55 -1.91 1.55
CA ILE A 20 3.87 -1.79 0.92
C ILE A 20 4.09 -2.92 -0.09
N ILE A 21 3.74 -4.17 0.26
CA ILE A 21 3.84 -5.31 -0.66
C ILE A 21 2.99 -5.07 -1.92
N ILE A 22 1.77 -4.54 -1.78
CA ILE A 22 0.91 -4.19 -2.91
C ILE A 22 1.57 -3.11 -3.79
N GLY A 23 2.17 -2.08 -3.18
CA GLY A 23 2.89 -1.04 -3.91
C GLY A 23 4.09 -1.59 -4.68
N ILE A 24 4.92 -2.41 -4.03
CA ILE A 24 6.09 -3.06 -4.64
C ILE A 24 5.65 -3.99 -5.78
N PHE A 25 4.58 -4.77 -5.58
CA PHE A 25 3.99 -5.59 -6.64
C PHE A 25 3.60 -4.74 -7.86
N GLY A 26 2.95 -3.60 -7.65
CA GLY A 26 2.63 -2.66 -8.72
C GLY A 26 3.86 -2.14 -9.47
N VAL A 27 4.96 -1.85 -8.75
CA VAL A 27 6.23 -1.43 -9.36
C VAL A 27 6.79 -2.53 -10.27
N PHE A 28 6.85 -3.77 -9.82
CA PHE A 28 7.35 -4.88 -10.65
C PHE A 28 6.45 -5.15 -11.86
N ILE A 29 5.13 -5.16 -11.66
CA ILE A 29 4.18 -5.39 -12.75
C ILE A 29 4.31 -4.33 -13.84
N ARG A 30 4.63 -3.07 -13.50
CA ARG A 30 4.81 -2.01 -14.49
C ARG A 30 5.84 -2.35 -15.56
N PHE A 31 6.85 -3.15 -15.22
CA PHE A 31 7.95 -3.52 -16.11
C PHE A 31 7.96 -5.00 -16.50
N ALA A 32 6.88 -5.74 -16.20
CA ALA A 32 6.80 -7.18 -16.42
C ALA A 32 6.40 -7.57 -17.86
N GLY A 33 6.01 -6.61 -18.70
CA GLY A 33 5.66 -6.82 -20.11
C GLY A 33 6.35 -5.81 -21.03
N ASP A 34 6.07 -5.90 -22.33
CA ASP A 34 6.62 -4.98 -23.32
C ASP A 34 6.30 -3.52 -22.97
N GLU A 35 7.24 -2.61 -23.26
CA GLU A 35 7.19 -1.18 -22.90
C GLU A 35 5.88 -0.48 -23.34
N ASN A 36 5.21 -0.99 -24.37
CA ASN A 36 3.97 -0.45 -24.93
C ASN A 36 2.68 -1.12 -24.44
N SER A 37 2.77 -2.04 -23.46
CA SER A 37 1.59 -2.76 -22.99
C SER A 37 0.79 -1.96 -21.95
N THR A 38 -0.31 -1.38 -22.41
CA THR A 38 -1.24 -0.59 -21.60
C THR A 38 -1.79 -1.37 -20.40
N TYR A 39 -1.94 -2.70 -20.51
CA TYR A 39 -2.50 -3.53 -19.44
C TYR A 39 -1.64 -3.54 -18.16
N PHE A 40 -0.32 -3.69 -18.30
CA PHE A 40 0.60 -3.69 -17.15
C PHE A 40 0.62 -2.33 -16.45
N SER A 41 0.59 -1.24 -17.24
CA SER A 41 0.49 0.12 -16.69
C SER A 41 -0.80 0.34 -15.92
N ILE A 42 -1.94 -0.15 -16.41
CA ILE A 42 -3.24 -0.08 -15.71
C ILE A 42 -3.17 -0.86 -14.39
N ILE A 43 -2.73 -2.12 -14.41
CA ILE A 43 -2.66 -2.95 -13.21
C ILE A 43 -1.74 -2.31 -12.16
N ALA A 44 -0.59 -1.79 -12.59
CA ALA A 44 0.34 -1.10 -11.70
C ALA A 44 -0.24 0.20 -11.11
N ASN A 45 -1.06 0.94 -11.86
CA ASN A 45 -1.76 2.12 -11.36
C ASN A 45 -2.85 1.73 -10.34
N ILE A 46 -3.60 0.66 -10.60
CA ILE A 46 -4.61 0.15 -9.66
C ILE A 46 -3.94 -0.31 -8.36
N ALA A 47 -2.83 -1.05 -8.45
CA ALA A 47 -2.06 -1.48 -7.29
C ALA A 47 -1.56 -0.28 -6.47
N LEU A 48 -1.05 0.77 -7.13
CA LEU A 48 -0.64 2.01 -6.48
C LEU A 48 -1.81 2.66 -5.72
N LEU A 49 -2.97 2.81 -6.36
CA LEU A 49 -4.15 3.41 -5.74
C LEU A 49 -4.63 2.61 -4.52
N ILE A 50 -4.68 1.28 -4.63
CA ILE A 50 -5.10 0.39 -3.54
C ILE A 50 -4.09 0.46 -2.38
N GLY A 51 -2.80 0.31 -2.66
CA GLY A 51 -1.74 0.38 -1.65
C GLY A 51 -1.74 1.72 -0.92
N ALA A 52 -1.84 2.82 -1.65
CA ALA A 52 -1.92 4.17 -1.07
C ALA A 52 -3.17 4.35 -0.21
N ALA A 53 -4.35 3.90 -0.67
CA ALA A 53 -5.59 4.01 0.08
C ALA A 53 -5.53 3.24 1.41
N ILE A 54 -4.97 2.02 1.42
CA ILE A 54 -4.79 1.22 2.63
C ILE A 54 -3.78 1.88 3.58
N ALA A 55 -2.64 2.34 3.04
CA ALA A 55 -1.61 3.01 3.83
C ALA A 55 -2.16 4.28 4.51
N LEU A 56 -2.84 5.15 3.76
CA LEU A 56 -3.43 6.38 4.28
C LEU A 56 -4.50 6.10 5.34
N LYS A 57 -5.39 5.13 5.10
CA LYS A 57 -6.37 4.70 6.12
C LYS A 57 -5.69 4.22 7.40
N THR A 58 -4.58 3.49 7.27
CA THR A 58 -3.84 2.97 8.43
C THR A 58 -3.15 4.10 9.18
N VAL A 59 -2.53 5.06 8.47
CA VAL A 59 -1.91 6.24 9.07
C VAL A 59 -2.95 7.10 9.81
N PHE A 60 -4.11 7.35 9.23
CA PHE A 60 -5.18 8.07 9.93
C PHE A 60 -5.69 7.31 11.16
N ALA A 61 -5.65 5.98 11.17
CA ALA A 61 -5.98 5.18 12.34
C ALA A 61 -4.89 5.18 13.43
N ILE A 62 -3.62 5.41 13.07
CA ILE A 62 -2.50 5.59 14.01
C ILE A 62 -2.56 6.96 14.69
N ILE A 63 -2.90 8.01 13.93
CA ILE A 63 -2.93 9.40 14.41
C ILE A 63 -4.16 9.68 15.29
N LYS A 64 -5.21 8.86 15.15
CA LYS A 64 -6.44 8.95 15.93
C LYS A 64 -6.26 8.35 17.33
#